data_AF-A0A119HFJ6-F1
#
_entry.id   AF-A0A119HFJ6-F1
#
_cell.length_a   1.000
_cell.length_b   1.000
_cell.length_c   1.000
_cell.angle_alpha   90.00
_cell.angle_beta   90.00
_cell.angle_gamma   90.00
#
_symmetry.space_group_name_H-M   'P 1'
#
loop_
_entity.id
_entity.type
_entity.pdbx_description
1 polymer ?
#
loop_
_entity_poly.entity_id
_entity_poly.type
_entity_poly.pdbx_seq_one_letter_code
_entity_poly.pdbx_strand_id
1 'polypeptide(L)'
;MKEVMPYELLEVAHKLLARGQNKAYWNAVPTPKRPVGQVRFELARQVSTFAVPLVGLAVAWGAWGLKGLLFGLPVAWLTGYLLDVKLARDIDRKWRRDLEIDRGRYNAVKWLAEQMGMAREEITLPVIYKMAEDFRTVETVRRAEAAAALAAQTQAQTERRRRRVRAGAAGAAIAAGGAAFAADTSYKHDDDDTYSHAVEIPVVNPANGLPMLPGNAVDVIGNPFGTTSDAGM
;
A
#
# COMPACT_ATOMS: atom_id res chain seq x y z
N MET A 1 -16.60 -21.06 21.82
CA MET A 1 -15.65 -19.98 21.50
C MET A 1 -16.47 -18.85 20.91
N LYS A 2 -16.40 -17.62 21.45
CA LYS A 2 -17.02 -16.48 20.77
C LYS A 2 -16.39 -16.41 19.39
N GLU A 3 -17.21 -16.47 18.35
CA GLU A 3 -16.77 -16.37 16.97
C GLU A 3 -16.12 -14.99 16.82
N VAL A 4 -14.79 -14.95 16.90
CA VAL A 4 -14.03 -13.70 16.78
C VAL A 4 -14.04 -13.36 15.30
N MET A 5 -14.54 -12.17 14.97
CA MET A 5 -14.54 -11.68 13.59
C MET A 5 -13.13 -11.77 12.99
N PRO A 6 -12.98 -12.15 11.71
CA PRO A 6 -11.68 -12.18 11.06
C PRO A 6 -10.96 -10.84 11.18
N TYR A 7 -9.67 -10.90 11.51
CA TYR A 7 -8.84 -9.72 11.75
C TYR A 7 -8.85 -8.73 10.57
N GLU A 8 -8.87 -9.23 9.34
CA GLU A 8 -8.89 -8.40 8.12
C GLU A 8 -10.14 -7.50 8.06
N LEU A 9 -11.30 -8.00 8.51
CA LEU A 9 -12.54 -7.20 8.56
C LEU A 9 -12.42 -6.07 9.57
N LEU A 10 -11.89 -6.39 10.76
CA LEU A 10 -11.64 -5.42 11.83
C LEU A 10 -10.65 -4.35 11.37
N GLU A 11 -9.60 -4.75 10.65
CA GLU A 11 -8.59 -3.84 10.10
C GLU A 11 -9.19 -2.87 9.08
N VAL A 12 -10.02 -3.36 8.16
CA VAL A 12 -10.69 -2.50 7.16
C VAL A 12 -11.61 -1.49 7.84
N ALA A 13 -12.37 -1.90 8.85
CA ALA A 13 -13.21 -0.99 9.64
C ALA A 13 -12.37 0.07 10.36
N HIS A 14 -11.26 -0.33 10.99
CA HIS A 14 -10.34 0.59 11.65
C HIS A 14 -9.72 1.60 10.68
N LYS A 15 -9.19 1.14 9.54
CA LYS A 15 -8.64 1.99 8.47
C LYS A 15 -9.69 2.95 7.93
N LEU A 16 -10.93 2.51 7.79
CA LEU A 16 -12.02 3.36 7.31
C LEU A 16 -12.26 4.54 8.26
N LEU A 17 -12.30 4.30 9.57
CA LEU A 17 -12.44 5.37 10.57
C LEU A 17 -11.21 6.26 10.64
N ALA A 18 -10.00 5.69 10.53
CA ALA A 18 -8.74 6.45 10.55
C ALA A 18 -8.65 7.47 9.40
N ARG A 19 -9.33 7.23 8.28
CA ARG A 19 -9.44 8.20 7.16
C ARG A 19 -10.31 9.43 7.48
N GLY A 20 -10.93 9.51 8.65
CA GLY A 20 -11.68 10.69 9.10
C GLY A 20 -13.03 10.87 8.40
N GLN A 21 -13.88 9.86 8.43
CA GLN A 21 -15.18 9.90 7.76
C GLN A 21 -16.05 11.07 8.22
N ASN A 22 -16.81 11.67 7.30
CA ASN A 22 -17.80 12.70 7.64
C ASN A 22 -19.03 12.05 8.30
N LYS A 23 -19.11 12.13 9.63
CA LYS A 23 -20.18 11.53 10.43
C LYS A 23 -21.57 12.06 10.06
N ALA A 24 -21.67 13.38 9.81
CA ALA A 24 -22.94 14.00 9.45
C ALA A 24 -23.47 13.46 8.12
N TYR A 25 -22.58 13.34 7.12
CA TYR A 25 -22.93 12.73 5.83
C TYR A 25 -23.31 11.26 5.97
N TRP A 26 -22.59 10.50 6.80
CA TRP A 26 -22.88 9.09 7.05
C TRP A 26 -24.26 8.87 7.68
N ASN A 27 -24.63 9.70 8.64
CA ASN A 27 -25.94 9.65 9.27
C ASN A 27 -27.06 10.06 8.32
N ALA A 28 -26.83 11.06 7.45
CA ALA A 28 -27.80 11.50 6.46
C ALA A 28 -28.02 10.48 5.32
N VAL A 29 -26.97 9.75 4.95
CA VAL A 29 -27.00 8.75 3.88
C VAL A 29 -26.46 7.44 4.44
N PRO A 30 -27.29 6.60 5.10
CA PRO A 30 -26.83 5.40 5.82
C PRO A 30 -26.33 4.30 4.86
N THR A 31 -26.94 4.17 3.69
CA THR A 31 -26.47 3.26 2.64
C THR A 31 -25.52 4.00 1.71
N PRO A 32 -24.25 3.58 1.59
CA PRO A 32 -23.32 4.28 0.71
C PRO A 32 -23.78 4.13 -0.74
N LYS A 33 -23.92 5.26 -1.42
CA LYS A 33 -24.19 5.29 -2.86
C LYS A 33 -22.86 5.28 -3.59
N ARG A 34 -22.79 4.54 -4.69
CA ARG A 34 -21.61 4.56 -5.56
C ARG A 34 -21.36 6.01 -5.98
N PRO A 35 -20.16 6.59 -5.78
CA PRO A 35 -19.85 7.88 -6.38
C PRO A 35 -20.00 7.73 -7.88
N VAL A 36 -21.04 8.36 -8.44
CA VAL A 36 -21.38 8.18 -9.85
C VAL A 36 -20.35 9.00 -10.62
N GLY A 37 -19.40 8.33 -11.27
CA GLY A 37 -18.30 8.95 -12.00
C GLY A 37 -18.71 9.84 -13.17
N GLN A 38 -20.00 9.94 -13.49
CA GLN A 38 -20.48 10.71 -14.63
C GLN A 38 -20.29 12.22 -14.43
N VAL A 39 -19.41 12.84 -15.20
CA VAL A 39 -19.23 14.30 -15.15
C VAL A 39 -20.47 14.96 -15.76
N ARG A 40 -20.94 16.08 -15.19
CA ARG A 40 -22.08 16.81 -15.79
C ARG A 40 -21.73 17.17 -17.23
N PHE A 41 -22.62 16.85 -18.16
CA PHE A 41 -22.44 17.08 -19.60
C PHE A 41 -21.29 16.28 -20.23
N GLU A 42 -20.91 15.13 -19.67
CA GLU A 42 -19.86 14.26 -20.23
C GLU A 42 -20.10 13.93 -21.70
N LEU A 43 -21.33 13.54 -22.06
CA LEU A 43 -21.69 13.24 -23.45
C LEU A 43 -21.52 14.49 -24.35
N ALA A 44 -22.05 15.64 -23.93
CA ALA A 44 -21.93 16.86 -24.71
C ALA A 44 -20.47 17.30 -24.86
N ARG A 45 -19.63 17.03 -23.85
CA ARG A 45 -18.19 17.31 -23.89
C ARG A 45 -17.44 16.36 -24.80
N GLN A 46 -17.69 15.06 -24.72
CA GLN A 46 -17.13 14.05 -25.62
C GLN A 46 -17.48 14.38 -27.07
N VAL A 47 -18.75 14.69 -27.34
CA VAL A 47 -19.20 15.13 -28.66
C VAL A 47 -18.48 16.43 -29.07
N SER A 48 -18.33 17.41 -28.17
CA SER A 48 -17.66 18.67 -28.50
C SER A 48 -16.17 18.51 -28.83
N THR A 49 -15.45 17.60 -28.16
CA THR A 49 -14.03 17.33 -28.43
C THR A 49 -13.80 16.88 -29.87
N PHE A 50 -14.75 16.15 -30.47
CA PHE A 50 -14.64 15.69 -31.86
C PHE A 50 -15.35 16.63 -32.84
N ALA A 51 -16.57 17.07 -32.51
CA ALA A 51 -17.40 17.87 -33.41
C ALA A 51 -16.83 19.27 -33.63
N VAL A 52 -16.32 19.94 -32.59
CA VAL A 52 -15.84 21.33 -32.72
C VAL A 52 -14.62 21.42 -33.64
N PRO A 53 -13.57 20.58 -33.49
CA PRO A 53 -12.44 20.60 -34.42
C PRO A 53 -12.83 20.22 -35.85
N LEU A 54 -13.68 19.21 -36.03
CA LEU A 54 -14.11 18.75 -37.36
C LEU A 54 -14.95 19.80 -38.09
N VAL A 55 -15.90 20.43 -37.40
CA VAL A 55 -16.71 21.51 -37.97
C VAL A 55 -15.82 22.72 -38.29
N GLY A 56 -14.88 23.07 -37.41
CA GLY A 56 -13.91 24.13 -37.67
C GLY A 56 -13.08 23.88 -38.94
N LEU A 57 -12.61 22.64 -39.14
CA LEU A 57 -11.88 22.25 -40.35
C LEU A 57 -12.75 22.27 -41.60
N ALA A 58 -14.00 21.80 -41.51
CA ALA A 58 -14.94 21.84 -42.62
C ALA A 58 -15.22 23.28 -43.08
N VAL A 59 -15.41 24.20 -42.12
CA VAL A 59 -15.59 25.63 -42.40
C VAL A 59 -14.33 26.25 -43.02
N ALA A 60 -13.14 25.93 -42.48
CA ALA A 60 -11.88 26.45 -43.02
C ALA A 60 -11.62 25.99 -44.46
N TRP A 61 -11.94 24.73 -44.77
CA TRP A 61 -11.90 24.20 -46.13
C TRP A 61 -12.91 24.89 -47.05
N GLY A 62 -14.15 25.08 -46.61
CA GLY A 62 -15.19 25.74 -47.41
C GLY A 62 -14.85 27.19 -47.76
N ALA A 63 -14.19 27.91 -46.85
CA ALA A 63 -13.84 29.32 -47.04
C ALA A 63 -12.55 29.54 -47.84
N TRP A 64 -11.51 28.74 -47.60
CA TRP A 64 -10.16 28.98 -48.12
C TRP A 64 -9.50 27.76 -48.78
N GLY A 65 -10.25 26.68 -48.99
CA GLY A 65 -9.77 25.45 -49.60
C GLY A 65 -8.57 24.85 -48.86
N LEU A 66 -7.57 24.41 -49.61
CA LEU A 66 -6.38 23.74 -49.07
C LEU A 66 -5.56 24.63 -48.12
N LYS A 67 -5.49 25.94 -48.38
CA LYS A 67 -4.78 26.89 -47.51
C LYS A 67 -5.45 26.99 -46.14
N GLY A 68 -6.79 27.03 -46.13
CA GLY A 68 -7.58 27.00 -44.90
C GLY A 68 -7.35 25.74 -44.08
N LEU A 69 -7.17 24.59 -44.75
CA LEU A 69 -6.89 23.32 -44.08
C LEU A 69 -5.49 23.28 -43.46
N LEU A 70 -4.46 23.75 -44.20
CA LEU A 70 -3.07 23.82 -43.70
C LEU A 70 -2.94 24.66 -42.41
N PHE A 71 -3.61 25.82 -42.35
CA PHE A 71 -3.60 26.66 -41.14
C PHE A 71 -4.64 26.26 -40.10
N GLY A 72 -5.75 25.67 -40.53
CA GLY A 72 -6.84 25.22 -39.65
C GLY A 72 -6.47 23.98 -38.84
N LEU A 73 -5.61 23.10 -39.36
CA LEU A 73 -5.25 21.84 -38.71
C LEU A 73 -4.46 22.03 -37.41
N PRO A 74 -3.42 22.89 -37.33
CA PRO A 74 -2.78 23.24 -36.06
C PRO A 74 -3.74 23.86 -35.04
N VAL A 75 -4.66 24.73 -35.50
CA VAL A 75 -5.64 25.41 -34.63
C VAL A 75 -6.68 24.42 -34.10
N ALA A 76 -7.18 23.53 -34.95
CA ALA A 76 -8.13 22.48 -34.58
C ALA A 76 -7.50 21.50 -33.59
N TRP A 77 -6.24 21.11 -33.82
CA TRP A 77 -5.47 20.28 -32.90
C TRP A 77 -5.29 20.95 -31.54
N LEU A 78 -4.85 22.22 -31.51
CA LEU A 78 -4.68 22.98 -30.26
C LEU A 78 -6.01 23.12 -29.51
N THR A 79 -7.10 23.36 -30.23
CA THR A 79 -8.44 23.47 -29.64
C THR A 79 -8.87 22.15 -29.00
N GLY A 80 -8.70 21.02 -29.69
CA GLY A 80 -8.96 19.69 -29.13
C GLY A 80 -8.13 19.42 -27.87
N TYR A 81 -6.82 19.72 -27.94
CA TYR A 81 -5.91 19.55 -26.80
C TYR A 81 -6.35 20.36 -25.56
N LEU A 82 -6.73 21.63 -25.74
CA LEU A 82 -7.20 22.47 -24.63
C LEU A 82 -8.53 21.96 -24.03
N LEU A 83 -9.43 21.42 -24.85
CA LEU A 83 -10.68 20.81 -24.39
C LEU A 83 -10.41 19.55 -23.56
N ASP A 84 -9.46 18.71 -23.98
CA ASP A 84 -9.06 17.51 -23.24
C ASP A 84 -8.40 17.84 -21.91
N VAL A 85 -7.49 18.82 -21.87
CA VAL A 85 -6.87 19.28 -20.62
C VAL A 85 -7.93 19.81 -19.65
N LYS A 86 -8.94 20.54 -20.15
CA LYS A 86 -10.05 21.02 -19.33
C LYS A 86 -10.92 19.87 -18.83
N LEU A 87 -11.18 18.87 -19.66
CA LEU A 87 -11.94 17.69 -19.28
C LEU A 87 -11.24 16.90 -18.17
N ALA A 88 -9.94 16.65 -18.31
CA ALA A 88 -9.12 15.97 -17.31
C ALA A 88 -9.16 16.70 -15.96
N ARG A 89 -8.97 18.02 -15.96
CA ARG A 89 -9.06 18.83 -14.73
C ARG A 89 -10.43 18.79 -14.05
N ASP A 90 -11.50 18.69 -14.83
CA ASP A 90 -12.86 18.62 -14.28
C ASP A 90 -13.18 17.23 -13.72
N ILE A 91 -12.68 16.17 -14.37
CA ILE A 91 -12.71 14.80 -13.85
C ILE A 91 -11.96 14.74 -12.53
N ASP A 92 -10.72 15.26 -12.47
CA ASP A 92 -9.92 15.28 -11.24
C ASP A 92 -10.60 16.05 -10.10
N ARG A 93 -11.16 17.23 -10.39
CA ARG A 93 -11.90 18.02 -9.40
C ARG A 93 -13.14 17.31 -8.89
N LYS A 94 -13.82 16.54 -9.75
CA LYS A 94 -14.95 15.73 -9.32
C LYS A 94 -14.49 14.54 -8.47
N TRP A 95 -13.48 13.81 -8.94
CA TRP A 95 -12.89 12.68 -8.22
C TRP A 95 -12.45 13.08 -6.81
N ARG A 96 -11.76 14.22 -6.66
CA ARG A 96 -11.36 14.74 -5.34
C ARG A 96 -12.55 15.03 -4.42
N ARG A 97 -13.62 15.63 -4.94
CA ARG A 97 -14.85 15.88 -4.15
C ARG A 97 -15.53 14.59 -3.74
N ASP A 98 -15.66 13.64 -4.67
CA ASP A 98 -16.26 12.34 -4.37
C ASP A 98 -15.42 11.56 -3.36
N LEU A 99 -14.09 11.62 -3.47
CA LEU A 99 -13.15 11.06 -2.51
C LEU A 99 -13.24 11.75 -1.15
N GLU A 100 -13.44 13.06 -1.10
CA GLU A 100 -13.57 13.82 0.14
C GLU A 100 -14.88 13.51 0.89
N ILE A 101 -15.97 13.31 0.15
CA ILE A 101 -17.30 12.98 0.69
C ILE A 101 -17.36 11.53 1.16
N ASP A 102 -16.91 10.58 0.33
CA ASP A 102 -17.05 9.16 0.61
C ASP A 102 -15.82 8.54 1.29
N ARG A 103 -14.61 9.10 1.10
CA ARG A 103 -13.33 8.62 1.67
C ARG A 103 -13.11 7.10 1.61
N GLY A 104 -13.65 6.46 0.58
CA GLY A 104 -13.58 5.01 0.36
C GLY A 104 -14.60 4.18 1.15
N ARG A 105 -15.59 4.80 1.78
CA ARG A 105 -16.69 4.16 2.50
C ARG A 105 -17.49 3.22 1.60
N TYR A 106 -17.84 3.60 0.38
CA TYR A 106 -18.59 2.74 -0.52
C TYR A 106 -17.87 1.41 -0.77
N ASN A 107 -16.57 1.46 -1.10
CA ASN A 107 -15.78 0.26 -1.38
C ASN A 107 -15.58 -0.58 -0.11
N ALA A 108 -15.29 0.04 1.03
CA ALA A 108 -15.10 -0.67 2.29
C ALA A 108 -16.38 -1.37 2.75
N VAL A 109 -17.52 -0.68 2.73
CA VAL A 109 -18.82 -1.25 3.11
C VAL A 109 -19.25 -2.33 2.13
N LYS A 110 -19.03 -2.15 0.82
CA LYS A 110 -19.29 -3.18 -0.18
C LYS A 110 -18.49 -4.45 0.11
N TRP A 111 -17.19 -4.31 0.34
CA TRP A 111 -16.30 -5.45 0.62
C TRP A 111 -16.67 -6.12 1.94
N LEU A 112 -16.91 -5.35 3.01
CA LEU A 112 -17.35 -5.86 4.30
C LEU A 112 -18.69 -6.62 4.19
N ALA A 113 -19.65 -6.12 3.41
CA ALA A 113 -20.93 -6.78 3.16
C ALA A 113 -20.74 -8.11 2.45
N GLU A 114 -19.89 -8.15 1.43
CA GLU A 114 -19.56 -9.37 0.69
C GLU A 114 -18.89 -10.41 1.59
N GLN A 115 -17.96 -10.00 2.46
CA GLN A 115 -17.25 -10.92 3.34
C GLN A 115 -18.11 -11.43 4.51
N MET A 116 -19.02 -10.60 5.04
CA MET A 116 -19.89 -10.99 6.15
C MET A 116 -21.19 -11.64 5.70
N GLY A 117 -21.49 -11.68 4.40
CA GLY A 117 -22.77 -12.18 3.88
C GLY A 117 -23.98 -11.34 4.31
N MET A 118 -23.77 -10.06 4.64
CA MET A 118 -24.78 -9.14 5.16
C MET A 118 -25.20 -8.12 4.09
N ALA A 119 -26.37 -7.51 4.27
CA ALA A 119 -26.77 -6.41 3.40
C ALA A 119 -25.92 -5.16 3.68
N ARG A 120 -25.62 -4.36 2.65
CA ARG A 120 -24.82 -3.12 2.80
C ARG A 120 -25.47 -2.10 3.74
N GLU A 121 -26.78 -2.18 3.92
CA GLU A 121 -27.60 -1.33 4.77
C GLU A 121 -27.43 -1.67 6.26
N GLU A 122 -27.07 -2.92 6.56
CA GLU A 122 -26.87 -3.41 7.94
C GLU A 122 -25.50 -2.99 8.50
N ILE A 123 -24.55 -2.63 7.62
CA ILE A 123 -23.23 -2.11 7.99
C ILE A 123 -23.35 -0.62 8.32
N THR A 124 -23.95 -0.37 9.47
CA THR A 124 -24.17 0.96 10.02
C THR A 124 -22.89 1.52 10.67
N LEU A 125 -22.85 2.83 10.87
CA LEU A 125 -21.72 3.49 11.54
C LEU A 125 -21.42 2.90 12.93
N PRO A 126 -22.41 2.58 13.80
CA PRO A 126 -22.17 1.89 15.06
C PRO A 126 -21.47 0.52 14.90
N VAL A 127 -21.83 -0.27 13.88
CA VAL A 127 -21.17 -1.55 13.59
C VAL A 127 -19.70 -1.33 13.28
N ILE A 128 -19.39 -0.34 12.42
CA ILE A 128 -18.00 -0.01 12.08
C ILE A 128 -17.22 0.50 13.30
N TYR A 129 -17.85 1.30 14.17
CA TYR A 129 -17.23 1.72 15.43
C TYR A 129 -16.86 0.55 16.32
N LYS A 130 -17.79 -0.39 16.51
CA LYS A 130 -17.56 -1.60 17.30
C LYS A 130 -16.43 -2.44 16.70
N MET A 131 -16.44 -2.66 15.38
CA MET A 131 -15.37 -3.40 14.69
C MET A 131 -13.99 -2.75 14.87
N ALA A 132 -13.93 -1.42 14.79
CA ALA A 132 -12.67 -0.69 14.97
C ALA A 132 -12.18 -0.68 16.42
N GLU A 133 -13.08 -0.79 17.39
CA GLU A 133 -12.75 -0.97 18.80
C GLU A 133 -12.22 -2.39 19.05
N ASP A 134 -12.94 -3.41 18.56
CA ASP A 134 -12.52 -4.81 18.61
C ASP A 134 -11.14 -4.99 17.96
N PHE A 135 -10.87 -4.29 16.84
CA PHE A 135 -9.55 -4.26 16.20
C PHE A 135 -8.45 -3.82 17.17
N ARG A 136 -8.67 -2.73 17.91
CA ARG A 136 -7.65 -2.20 18.84
C ARG A 136 -7.35 -3.21 19.94
N THR A 137 -8.37 -3.85 20.48
CA THR A 137 -8.20 -4.89 21.50
C THR A 137 -7.41 -6.07 20.95
N VAL A 138 -7.79 -6.61 19.79
CA VAL A 138 -7.09 -7.74 19.17
C VAL A 138 -5.64 -7.38 18.82
N GLU A 139 -5.42 -6.19 18.29
CA GLU A 139 -4.08 -5.70 17.93
C GLU A 139 -3.18 -5.53 19.15
N THR A 140 -3.71 -5.03 20.28
CA THR A 140 -2.92 -4.94 21.52
C THR A 140 -2.47 -6.31 22.04
N VAL A 141 -3.35 -7.32 21.98
CA VAL A 141 -3.02 -8.69 22.38
C VAL A 141 -1.96 -9.28 21.44
N ARG A 142 -2.14 -9.15 20.12
CA ARG A 142 -1.17 -9.64 19.13
C ARG A 142 0.20 -8.98 19.27
N ARG A 143 0.26 -7.68 19.54
CA ARG A 143 1.53 -6.98 19.80
C ARG A 143 2.20 -7.47 21.07
N ALA A 144 1.43 -7.73 22.13
CA ALA A 144 1.97 -8.28 23.36
C ALA A 144 2.52 -9.71 23.15
N GLU A 145 1.80 -10.56 22.41
CA GLU A 145 2.26 -11.91 22.04
C GLU A 145 3.52 -11.86 21.17
N ALA A 146 3.57 -11.00 20.16
CA ALA A 146 4.73 -10.82 19.32
C ALA A 146 5.95 -10.31 20.11
N ALA A 147 5.75 -9.35 21.01
CA ALA A 147 6.80 -8.85 21.89
C ALA A 147 7.32 -9.94 22.84
N ALA A 148 6.42 -10.77 23.40
CA ALA A 148 6.79 -11.91 24.23
C ALA A 148 7.58 -12.97 23.44
N ALA A 149 7.17 -13.26 22.20
CA ALA A 149 7.89 -14.18 21.32
C ALA A 149 9.30 -13.67 20.97
N LEU A 150 9.44 -12.37 20.67
CA LEU A 150 10.74 -11.75 20.41
C LEU A 150 11.63 -11.77 21.66
N ALA A 151 11.08 -11.47 22.84
CA ALA A 151 11.81 -11.55 24.10
C ALA A 151 12.30 -12.98 24.41
N ALA A 152 11.48 -13.99 24.15
CA ALA A 152 11.87 -15.39 24.30
C ALA A 152 13.00 -15.79 23.33
N GLN A 153 12.95 -15.30 22.08
CA GLN A 153 14.01 -15.56 21.10
C GLN A 153 15.34 -14.91 21.48
N THR A 154 15.32 -13.65 21.95
CA THR A 154 16.55 -12.94 22.38
C THR A 154 17.15 -13.58 23.63
N GLN A 155 16.32 -14.05 24.57
CA GLN A 155 16.77 -14.83 25.73
C GLN A 155 17.39 -16.16 25.32
N ALA A 156 16.76 -16.92 24.41
CA ALA A 156 17.32 -18.17 23.91
C ALA A 156 18.65 -17.95 23.16
N GLN A 157 18.78 -16.86 22.38
CA GLN A 157 20.03 -16.51 21.70
C GLN A 157 21.13 -16.12 22.69
N THR A 158 20.82 -15.32 23.71
CA THR A 158 21.79 -14.95 24.75
C THR A 158 22.22 -16.15 25.59
N GLU A 159 21.33 -17.07 25.92
CA GLU A 159 21.68 -18.33 26.57
C GLU A 159 22.58 -19.22 25.70
N ARG A 160 22.26 -19.36 24.40
CA ARG A 160 23.11 -20.08 23.44
C ARG A 160 24.50 -19.44 23.35
N ARG A 161 24.58 -18.11 23.33
CA ARG A 161 25.87 -17.38 23.34
C ARG A 161 26.64 -17.65 24.63
N ARG A 162 25.98 -17.59 25.80
CA ARG A 162 26.60 -17.92 27.10
C ARG A 162 27.08 -19.36 27.17
N ARG A 163 26.32 -20.33 26.65
CA ARG A 163 26.74 -21.74 26.59
C ARG A 163 27.94 -21.94 25.65
N ARG A 164 27.99 -21.26 24.51
CA ARG A 164 29.17 -21.28 23.62
C ARG A 164 30.41 -20.70 24.30
N VAL A 165 30.30 -19.57 25.00
CA VAL A 165 31.42 -18.99 25.75
C VAL A 165 31.87 -19.93 26.89
N ARG A 166 30.95 -20.56 27.62
CA ARG A 166 31.30 -21.56 28.66
C ARG A 166 31.90 -22.84 28.09
N ALA A 167 31.42 -23.34 26.94
CA ALA A 167 32.02 -24.49 26.26
C ALA A 167 33.41 -24.15 25.68
N GLY A 168 33.59 -22.93 25.17
CA GLY A 168 34.90 -22.40 24.78
C GLY A 168 35.85 -22.22 25.97
N ALA A 169 35.35 -21.80 27.14
CA ALA A 169 36.12 -21.68 28.37
C ALA A 169 36.44 -23.03 29.02
N ALA A 170 35.55 -24.03 28.92
CA ALA A 170 35.81 -25.40 29.35
C ALA A 170 36.80 -26.12 28.40
N GLY A 171 36.71 -25.86 27.09
CA GLY A 171 37.73 -26.27 26.12
C GLY A 171 39.08 -25.58 26.34
N ALA A 172 39.06 -24.30 26.72
CA ALA A 172 40.26 -23.56 27.12
C ALA A 172 40.81 -24.00 28.48
N ALA A 173 40.00 -24.53 29.41
CA ALA A 173 40.48 -25.11 30.66
C ALA A 173 41.12 -26.50 30.45
N ILE A 174 40.66 -27.27 29.46
CA ILE A 174 41.35 -28.50 29.02
C ILE A 174 42.64 -28.17 28.24
N ALA A 175 42.68 -27.03 27.53
CA ALA A 175 43.90 -26.51 26.91
C ALA A 175 44.79 -25.68 27.85
N ALA A 176 44.35 -25.34 29.07
CA ALA A 176 45.14 -24.60 30.06
C ALA A 176 46.17 -25.48 30.80
N GLY A 177 46.43 -26.69 30.29
CA GLY A 177 47.70 -27.40 30.51
C GLY A 177 48.81 -26.97 29.55
N GLY A 178 48.52 -26.17 28.52
CA GLY A 178 49.53 -25.74 27.55
C GLY A 178 49.07 -24.63 26.61
N ALA A 179 49.77 -23.51 26.71
CA ALA A 179 49.88 -22.42 25.74
C ALA A 179 48.88 -21.25 25.81
N ALA A 180 49.47 -20.11 26.23
CA ALA A 180 49.30 -18.76 25.69
C ALA A 180 47.87 -18.20 25.54
N PHE A 181 47.47 -17.41 26.53
CA PHE A 181 46.45 -16.37 26.36
C PHE A 181 47.02 -15.27 25.44
N ALA A 182 46.53 -15.23 24.20
CA ALA A 182 46.70 -14.09 23.31
C ALA A 182 45.65 -13.01 23.64
N ALA A 183 46.14 -11.79 23.77
CA ALA A 183 45.40 -10.54 23.96
C ALA A 183 44.46 -10.23 22.77
N ASP A 184 43.32 -9.59 23.03
CA ASP A 184 42.97 -8.19 22.68
C ASP A 184 41.75 -8.29 21.72
N THR A 185 40.67 -7.53 21.82
CA THR A 185 40.57 -6.07 21.83
C THR A 185 39.25 -5.64 22.47
N SER A 186 39.32 -4.55 23.24
CA SER A 186 38.17 -3.76 23.65
C SER A 186 37.57 -3.02 22.45
N TYR A 187 36.29 -3.22 22.18
CA TYR A 187 35.51 -2.28 21.37
C TYR A 187 34.60 -1.48 22.31
N LYS A 188 34.97 -0.23 22.57
CA LYS A 188 34.01 0.80 22.98
C LYS A 188 33.13 1.08 21.76
N HIS A 189 31.82 0.98 21.92
CA HIS A 189 30.88 1.51 20.94
C HIS A 189 30.13 2.64 21.65
N ASP A 190 30.36 3.85 21.17
CA ASP A 190 29.70 5.06 21.61
C ASP A 190 28.20 4.98 21.30
N ASP A 191 27.40 5.45 22.25
CA ASP A 191 26.00 5.76 22.09
C ASP A 191 25.86 7.02 21.21
N ASP A 192 25.43 6.87 19.96
CA ASP A 192 24.47 7.76 19.27
C ASP A 192 24.27 7.24 17.83
N ASP A 193 23.00 7.01 17.44
CA ASP A 193 22.43 7.18 16.09
C ASP A 193 21.19 6.30 15.84
N THR A 194 20.03 6.88 16.20
CA THR A 194 18.76 6.91 15.46
C THR A 194 18.61 6.00 14.21
N TYR A 195 17.75 4.98 14.32
CA TYR A 195 16.94 4.37 13.26
C TYR A 195 17.49 4.39 11.82
N SER A 196 18.48 3.56 11.53
CA SER A 196 18.79 3.15 10.16
C SER A 196 19.54 1.80 10.18
N HIS A 197 18.84 0.73 10.55
CA HIS A 197 19.33 -0.60 10.14
C HIS A 197 19.15 -0.69 8.63
N ALA A 198 20.24 -0.43 7.89
CA ALA A 198 20.34 -0.90 6.52
C ALA A 198 20.11 -2.42 6.57
N VAL A 199 18.98 -2.87 6.05
CA VAL A 199 18.73 -4.29 5.87
C VAL A 199 19.81 -4.77 4.90
N GLU A 200 20.81 -5.49 5.39
CA GLU A 200 21.77 -6.19 4.55
C GLU A 200 21.01 -7.28 3.79
N ILE A 201 20.52 -6.93 2.60
CA ILE A 201 19.88 -7.87 1.70
C ILE A 201 21.00 -8.78 1.17
N PRO A 202 20.91 -10.11 1.36
CA PRO A 202 21.94 -11.04 0.88
C PRO A 202 22.17 -10.86 -0.62
N VAL A 203 23.42 -11.01 -1.08
CA VAL A 203 23.75 -10.87 -2.51
C VAL A 203 23.13 -11.98 -3.37
N VAL A 204 22.70 -13.09 -2.75
CA VAL A 204 22.15 -14.27 -3.41
C VAL A 204 20.86 -14.70 -2.72
N ASN A 205 19.82 -14.99 -3.50
CA ASN A 205 18.54 -15.52 -3.04
C ASN A 205 18.75 -16.97 -2.55
N PRO A 206 18.49 -17.29 -1.27
CA PRO A 206 18.73 -18.63 -0.72
C PRO A 206 17.81 -19.70 -1.31
N ALA A 207 16.70 -19.33 -1.95
CA ALA A 207 15.73 -20.28 -2.48
C ALA A 207 16.13 -20.88 -3.85
N ASN A 208 16.86 -20.13 -4.68
CA ASN A 208 17.21 -20.56 -6.05
C ASN A 208 18.68 -20.30 -6.43
N GLY A 209 19.48 -19.68 -5.56
CA GLY A 209 20.88 -19.38 -5.81
C GLY A 209 21.12 -18.24 -6.80
N LEU A 210 20.08 -17.49 -7.18
CA LEU A 210 20.21 -16.37 -8.12
C LEU A 210 20.65 -15.08 -7.40
N PRO A 211 21.43 -14.22 -8.08
CA PRO A 211 21.85 -12.95 -7.50
C PRO A 211 20.66 -12.01 -7.27
N MET A 212 20.73 -11.25 -6.19
CA MET A 212 19.76 -10.25 -5.78
C MET A 212 20.04 -8.91 -6.47
N LEU A 213 19.00 -8.15 -6.81
CA LEU A 213 19.16 -6.78 -7.30
C LEU A 213 19.64 -5.86 -6.17
N PRO A 214 20.62 -4.97 -6.43
CA PRO A 214 21.19 -4.12 -5.38
C PRO A 214 20.12 -3.22 -4.75
N GLY A 215 20.01 -3.26 -3.42
CA GLY A 215 19.07 -2.44 -2.64
C GLY A 215 17.63 -2.94 -2.61
N ASN A 216 17.30 -4.07 -3.28
CA ASN A 216 15.95 -4.59 -3.37
C ASN A 216 15.88 -6.08 -2.96
N ALA A 217 14.79 -6.49 -2.30
CA ALA A 217 14.58 -7.87 -1.86
C ALA A 217 14.01 -8.77 -2.99
N VAL A 218 14.50 -8.57 -4.22
CA VAL A 218 14.05 -9.28 -5.44
C VAL A 218 15.27 -9.76 -6.23
N ASP A 219 15.23 -10.99 -6.71
CA ASP A 219 16.29 -11.55 -7.55
C ASP A 219 16.23 -11.07 -9.01
N VAL A 220 17.25 -11.42 -9.79
CA VAL A 220 17.35 -11.02 -11.22
C VAL A 220 16.20 -11.50 -12.11
N ILE A 221 15.42 -12.50 -11.68
CA ILE A 221 14.26 -13.01 -12.45
C ILE A 221 12.92 -12.57 -11.85
N GLY A 222 12.93 -11.73 -10.82
CA GLY A 222 11.73 -11.14 -10.25
C GLY A 222 11.15 -11.88 -9.04
N ASN A 223 11.83 -12.90 -8.49
CA ASN A 223 11.34 -13.56 -7.28
C ASN A 223 11.72 -12.77 -6.03
N PRO A 224 10.79 -12.58 -5.09
CA PRO A 224 11.10 -12.10 -3.76
C PRO A 224 12.14 -12.97 -3.03
N PHE A 225 12.91 -12.36 -2.13
CA PHE A 225 13.87 -13.06 -1.28
C PHE A 225 13.25 -14.28 -0.59
N GLY A 226 13.90 -15.44 -0.72
CA GLY A 226 13.45 -16.68 -0.08
C GLY A 226 12.31 -17.39 -0.84
N THR A 227 12.01 -16.99 -2.08
CA THR A 227 11.00 -17.64 -2.92
C THR A 227 11.58 -18.14 -4.25
N THR A 228 10.98 -19.19 -4.78
CA THR A 228 11.22 -19.71 -6.13
C THR A 228 10.03 -19.34 -7.03
N SER A 229 10.29 -19.12 -8.32
CA SER A 229 9.24 -19.09 -9.33
C SER A 229 8.82 -20.51 -9.69
N ASP A 230 8.22 -21.25 -8.75
CA ASP A 230 7.52 -22.50 -9.09
C ASP A 230 6.11 -22.20 -9.65
N ALA A 231 6.07 -21.29 -10.61
CA ALA A 231 4.96 -21.16 -11.54
C ALA A 231 5.28 -22.05 -12.76
N GLY A 232 5.32 -23.36 -12.52
CA GLY A 232 5.25 -24.47 -13.48
C GLY A 232 5.96 -24.31 -14.83
N MET A 233 7.16 -24.89 -14.93
CA MET A 233 7.52 -25.96 -15.89
C MET A 233 8.76 -26.70 -15.40
#